data_AF-A0A1I8BF27-F1
#
_entry.id   AF-A0A1I8BF27-F1
#
_cell.length_a   1.000
_cell.length_b   1.000
_cell.length_c   1.000
_cell.angle_alpha   90.00
_cell.angle_beta   90.00
_cell.angle_gamma   90.00
#
_symmetry.space_group_name_H-M   'P 1'
#
loop_
_entity.id
_entity.type
_entity.pdbx_description
1 polymer ?
#
loop_
_entity_poly.entity_id
_entity_poly.type
_entity_poly.pdbx_seq_one_letter_code
_entity_poly.pdbx_strand_id
1 'polypeptide(L)'
;MISLGAEKIAKNGLNSKRTFSTHSGDISLPQQLFGSSSVGALLTSLLVTPMDVVKIRLQSQVRPFGLMDHLCRVCEERVTTTNGFRNGHKCEWFNRPGHFTGTFDAVIKITRNEGIRSLWSGLSPTMLSAVPATVFYFTLYDNLHSALRERIGNKSLFAPLLAGSFARASSVTIVSPLELIRTKMQSERLSYFGFNLNIKNYKNNSFKELTSAISRTIRSDGYSALWRGWTATMLRDIPFSAIYWMCYESFKQQFILFLNVERINFTYSFLCGSLSGAIASIITLPFDVVKTHQQITLGQLNNKKINFENERIPKTIKKGVFPIFKELIKTKGIKSLFTGWVPRVARVAPACAIMIGSYEHFKTFFADKNKENIIERVE
;
A
#
# COMPACT_ATOMS: atom_id res chain seq x y z
N MET A 1 -64.54 5.84 -16.07
CA MET A 1 -63.40 6.58 -16.68
C MET A 1 -62.43 7.17 -15.64
N ILE A 2 -62.34 6.61 -14.42
CA ILE A 2 -61.42 7.08 -13.36
C ILE A 2 -60.43 5.97 -12.91
N SER A 3 -60.75 4.70 -13.14
CA SER A 3 -59.87 3.58 -12.78
C SER A 3 -58.71 3.31 -13.77
N LEU A 4 -58.78 3.81 -15.01
CA LEU A 4 -57.72 3.65 -16.03
C LEU A 4 -56.62 4.72 -15.93
N GLY A 5 -56.86 5.81 -15.21
CA GLY A 5 -55.86 6.88 -14.99
C GLY A 5 -54.85 6.55 -13.89
N ALA A 6 -55.28 5.86 -12.83
CA ALA A 6 -54.43 5.52 -11.70
C ALA A 6 -53.37 4.46 -12.04
N GLU A 7 -53.70 3.49 -12.90
CA GLU A 7 -52.75 2.45 -13.31
C GLU A 7 -51.68 2.98 -14.26
N LYS A 8 -51.99 4.01 -15.06
CA LYS A 8 -51.04 4.69 -15.95
C LYS A 8 -50.07 5.60 -15.18
N ILE A 9 -50.53 6.20 -14.06
CA ILE A 9 -49.68 6.98 -13.15
C ILE A 9 -48.79 6.08 -12.29
N ALA A 10 -49.29 4.92 -11.84
CA ALA A 10 -48.49 3.93 -11.12
C ALA A 10 -47.39 3.31 -12.01
N LYS A 11 -47.71 2.98 -13.27
CA LYS A 11 -46.71 2.46 -14.24
C LYS A 11 -45.68 3.52 -14.66
N ASN A 12 -46.07 4.80 -14.77
CA ASN A 12 -45.13 5.89 -15.03
C ASN A 12 -44.26 6.24 -13.80
N GLY A 13 -44.82 6.15 -12.59
CA GLY A 13 -44.07 6.34 -11.33
C GLY A 13 -43.09 5.22 -11.00
N LEU A 14 -43.35 3.99 -11.47
CA LEU A 14 -42.44 2.84 -11.34
C LEU A 14 -41.34 2.83 -12.41
N ASN A 15 -41.60 3.33 -13.62
CA ASN A 15 -40.56 3.52 -14.64
C ASN A 15 -39.67 4.74 -14.35
N SER A 16 -40.19 5.79 -13.71
CA SER A 16 -39.38 6.93 -13.24
C SER A 16 -38.44 6.59 -12.07
N LYS A 17 -38.69 5.49 -11.34
CA LYS A 17 -37.80 4.99 -10.27
C LYS A 17 -36.72 4.00 -10.75
N ARG A 18 -36.70 3.62 -12.03
CA ARG A 18 -35.69 2.74 -12.63
C ARG A 18 -34.86 3.37 -13.74
N THR A 19 -35.21 4.56 -14.20
CA THR A 19 -34.31 5.41 -14.98
C THR A 19 -33.34 6.08 -14.02
N PHE A 20 -32.20 5.42 -13.83
CA PHE A 20 -30.88 6.03 -13.74
C PHE A 20 -30.87 7.39 -13.05
N SER A 21 -30.41 7.43 -11.79
CA SER A 21 -29.90 8.65 -11.18
C SER A 21 -28.74 9.17 -12.03
N THR A 22 -29.05 9.89 -13.11
CA THR A 22 -28.11 10.75 -13.82
C THR A 22 -27.76 11.87 -12.86
N HIS A 23 -26.70 11.67 -12.07
CA HIS A 23 -25.98 12.76 -11.44
C HIS A 23 -25.39 13.62 -12.57
N SER A 24 -26.03 14.75 -12.82
CA SER A 24 -25.78 15.71 -13.91
C SER A 24 -24.45 16.47 -13.74
N GLY A 25 -23.33 15.74 -13.70
CA GLY A 25 -21.98 16.28 -13.50
C GLY A 25 -20.93 15.25 -13.05
N ASP A 26 -21.30 13.97 -12.91
CA ASP A 26 -20.37 12.94 -12.46
C ASP A 26 -19.43 12.49 -13.59
N ILE A 27 -18.19 12.22 -13.19
CA ILE A 27 -17.11 11.78 -14.08
C ILE A 27 -17.39 10.35 -14.52
N SER A 28 -17.21 10.07 -15.81
CA SER A 28 -17.36 8.70 -16.31
C SER A 28 -16.31 7.77 -15.69
N LEU A 29 -16.69 6.52 -15.44
CA LEU A 29 -15.80 5.50 -14.89
C LEU A 29 -14.45 5.37 -15.67
N PRO A 30 -14.43 5.49 -17.02
CA PRO A 30 -13.17 5.54 -17.77
C PRO A 30 -12.32 6.79 -17.49
N GLN A 31 -12.92 7.98 -17.35
CA GLN A 31 -12.17 9.21 -17.01
C GLN A 31 -11.60 9.13 -15.59
N GLN A 32 -12.34 8.54 -14.65
CA GLN A 32 -11.87 8.30 -13.28
C GLN A 32 -10.75 7.24 -13.23
N LEU A 33 -10.85 6.22 -14.07
CA LEU A 33 -9.90 5.12 -14.24
C LEU A 33 -8.58 5.60 -14.87
N PHE A 34 -8.64 6.24 -16.03
CA PHE A 34 -7.45 6.62 -16.81
C PHE A 34 -6.84 7.96 -16.36
N GLY A 35 -7.64 8.86 -15.79
CA GLY A 35 -7.22 10.22 -15.44
C GLY A 35 -6.95 10.43 -13.95
N SER A 36 -8.00 10.53 -13.13
CA SER A 36 -7.88 11.08 -11.77
C SER A 36 -7.18 10.17 -10.77
N SER A 37 -7.52 8.88 -10.73
CA SER A 37 -6.96 7.94 -9.75
C SER A 37 -5.56 7.46 -10.13
N SER A 38 -5.34 7.19 -11.42
CA SER A 38 -4.09 6.64 -11.94
C SER A 38 -2.94 7.62 -11.84
N VAL A 39 -3.11 8.89 -12.23
CA VAL A 39 -2.02 9.87 -12.23
C VAL A 39 -1.48 10.10 -10.81
N GLY A 40 -2.38 10.27 -9.83
CA GLY A 40 -1.99 10.41 -8.42
C GLY A 40 -1.22 9.17 -7.90
N ALA A 41 -1.67 7.97 -8.27
CA ALA A 41 -1.01 6.72 -7.89
C ALA A 41 0.39 6.57 -8.51
N LEU A 42 0.54 6.98 -9.77
CA LEU A 42 1.82 6.93 -10.48
C LEU A 42 2.82 7.96 -9.93
N LEU A 43 2.39 9.20 -9.73
CA LEU A 43 3.23 10.25 -9.14
C LEU A 43 3.66 9.90 -7.72
N THR A 44 2.74 9.42 -6.91
CA THR A 44 3.04 8.95 -5.55
C THR A 44 4.03 7.79 -5.57
N SER A 45 3.82 6.82 -6.46
CA SER A 45 4.74 5.70 -6.63
C SER A 45 6.14 6.18 -7.03
N LEU A 46 6.24 7.09 -7.99
CA LEU A 46 7.52 7.64 -8.46
C LEU A 46 8.31 8.32 -7.32
N LEU A 47 7.62 9.11 -6.49
CA LEU A 47 8.25 9.88 -5.41
C LEU A 47 8.56 9.04 -4.16
N VAL A 48 7.73 8.05 -3.85
CA VAL A 48 7.89 7.22 -2.64
C VAL A 48 8.83 6.02 -2.86
N THR A 49 9.02 5.57 -4.10
CA THR A 49 9.84 4.37 -4.41
C THR A 49 11.27 4.46 -3.85
N PRO A 50 12.01 5.58 -3.96
CA PRO A 50 13.34 5.70 -3.35
C PRO A 50 13.35 5.39 -1.85
N MET A 51 12.36 5.88 -1.12
CA MET A 51 12.23 5.66 0.32
C MET A 51 11.85 4.21 0.64
N ASP A 52 11.06 3.58 -0.22
CA ASP A 52 10.74 2.15 -0.13
C ASP A 52 11.97 1.28 -0.30
N VAL A 53 12.79 1.55 -1.31
CA VAL A 53 14.03 0.81 -1.57
C VAL A 53 14.98 0.96 -0.37
N VAL A 54 15.19 2.18 0.12
CA VAL A 54 16.05 2.44 1.28
C VAL A 54 15.56 1.69 2.52
N LYS A 55 14.25 1.73 2.80
CA LYS A 55 13.66 1.02 3.94
C LYS A 55 13.87 -0.50 3.82
N ILE A 56 13.59 -1.09 2.65
CA ILE A 56 13.74 -2.52 2.43
C ILE A 56 15.20 -2.94 2.59
N ARG A 57 16.14 -2.15 2.06
CA ARG A 57 17.58 -2.40 2.18
C ARG A 57 18.05 -2.33 3.63
N LEU A 58 17.64 -1.29 4.38
CA LEU A 58 17.94 -1.16 5.80
C LEU A 58 17.35 -2.33 6.63
N GLN A 59 16.14 -2.78 6.32
CA GLN A 59 15.52 -3.93 6.99
C GLN A 59 16.16 -5.26 6.59
N SER A 60 16.67 -5.39 5.36
CA SER A 60 17.34 -6.60 4.88
C SER A 60 18.70 -6.83 5.53
N GLN A 61 19.36 -5.79 6.05
CA GLN A 61 20.65 -5.91 6.75
C GLN A 61 20.56 -6.65 8.08
N VAL A 62 19.37 -6.68 8.70
CA VAL A 62 19.12 -7.47 9.91
C VAL A 62 19.01 -8.97 9.60
N ARG A 63 19.20 -9.38 8.33
CA ARG A 63 19.43 -10.79 7.97
C ARG A 63 20.93 -11.06 8.06
N PRO A 64 21.42 -11.71 9.14
CA PRO A 64 22.85 -11.95 9.33
C PRO A 64 23.45 -12.92 8.29
N PHE A 65 22.61 -13.67 7.57
CA PHE A 65 23.01 -14.63 6.54
C PHE A 65 22.03 -14.56 5.36
N GLY A 66 22.56 -14.29 4.16
CA GLY A 66 21.86 -14.54 2.90
C GLY A 66 22.09 -15.98 2.44
N LEU A 67 21.23 -16.51 1.58
CA LEU A 67 21.39 -17.85 0.97
C LEU A 67 22.76 -18.02 0.27
N MET A 68 23.34 -16.91 -0.20
CA MET A 68 24.67 -16.85 -0.83
C MET A 68 25.84 -17.05 0.15
N ASP A 69 25.65 -16.86 1.46
CA ASP A 69 26.72 -17.09 2.45
C ASP A 69 27.05 -18.59 2.62
N HIS A 70 26.09 -19.48 2.31
CA HIS A 70 26.31 -20.94 2.28
C HIS A 70 27.01 -21.45 1.03
N LEU A 71 27.14 -20.62 -0.01
CA LEU A 71 27.85 -20.98 -1.24
C LEU A 71 29.33 -20.59 -1.21
N CYS A 72 29.74 -19.75 -0.24
CA CYS A 72 31.14 -19.39 -0.04
C CYS A 72 31.81 -20.36 0.95
N ARG A 73 32.37 -21.45 0.42
CA ARG A 73 33.10 -22.49 1.18
C ARG A 73 34.24 -21.94 2.07
N VAL A 74 34.81 -20.79 1.70
CA VAL A 74 35.88 -20.08 2.45
C VAL A 74 35.38 -19.47 3.78
N CYS A 75 34.09 -19.14 3.88
CA CYS A 75 33.50 -18.61 5.11
C CYS A 75 33.01 -19.72 6.06
N GLU A 76 32.75 -20.93 5.56
CA GLU A 76 32.25 -22.06 6.35
C GLU A 76 33.36 -22.76 7.15
N GLU A 77 34.57 -22.89 6.59
CA GLU A 77 35.69 -23.59 7.25
C GLU A 77 36.32 -22.85 8.44
N ARG A 78 36.04 -21.56 8.63
CA ARG A 78 36.72 -20.74 9.67
C ARG A 78 35.89 -20.52 10.94
N VAL A 79 34.74 -21.19 11.08
CA VAL A 79 33.85 -21.10 12.25
C VAL A 79 34.16 -22.17 13.29
N THR A 80 34.82 -23.27 12.92
CA THR A 80 35.08 -24.40 13.84
C THR A 80 36.33 -24.24 14.69
N THR A 81 37.21 -23.28 14.38
CA THR A 81 38.43 -23.04 15.15
C THR A 81 38.53 -21.60 15.64
N THR A 82 38.35 -21.46 16.95
CA THR A 82 38.84 -20.39 17.83
C THR A 82 38.17 -19.00 17.80
N ASN A 83 37.78 -18.60 19.01
CA ASN A 83 37.45 -17.26 19.50
C ASN A 83 38.06 -16.08 18.71
N GLY A 84 37.18 -15.19 18.25
CA GLY A 84 37.54 -13.80 17.95
C GLY A 84 37.27 -13.38 16.51
N PHE A 85 36.26 -12.53 16.35
CA PHE A 85 36.15 -11.65 15.19
C PHE A 85 37.38 -10.73 15.12
N ARG A 86 38.40 -11.09 14.33
CA ARG A 86 39.40 -10.13 13.84
C ARG A 86 39.62 -10.29 12.34
N ASN A 87 39.50 -9.14 11.67
CA ASN A 87 40.02 -8.80 10.34
C ASN A 87 39.36 -9.45 9.11
N GLY A 88 38.27 -8.84 8.64
CA GLY A 88 38.37 -7.86 7.54
C GLY A 88 38.89 -8.29 6.16
N HIS A 89 38.87 -9.56 5.76
CA HIS A 89 39.12 -9.92 4.36
C HIS A 89 37.86 -9.76 3.50
N LYS A 90 37.95 -8.91 2.46
CA LYS A 90 36.90 -8.76 1.43
C LYS A 90 36.83 -10.05 0.61
N CYS A 91 35.68 -10.71 0.58
CA CYS A 91 35.42 -11.76 -0.40
C CYS A 91 35.38 -11.12 -1.80
N GLU A 92 36.37 -11.38 -2.66
CA GLU A 92 36.42 -10.89 -4.05
C GLU A 92 35.19 -11.26 -4.87
N TRP A 93 34.55 -12.38 -4.52
CA TRP A 93 33.39 -12.90 -5.23
C TRP A 93 32.08 -12.12 -4.95
N PHE A 94 31.96 -11.47 -3.79
CA PHE A 94 30.73 -10.77 -3.42
C PHE A 94 31.01 -9.56 -2.52
N ASN A 95 30.84 -8.36 -3.08
CA ASN A 95 30.95 -7.12 -2.33
C ASN A 95 29.69 -6.93 -1.47
N ARG A 96 29.80 -7.23 -0.16
CA ARG A 96 28.68 -7.05 0.78
C ARG A 96 28.21 -5.59 0.74
N PRO A 97 26.90 -5.30 0.61
CA PRO A 97 26.41 -3.95 0.83
C PRO A 97 26.73 -3.55 2.28
N GLY A 98 27.61 -2.57 2.45
CA GLY A 98 28.11 -2.15 3.77
C GLY A 98 26.97 -1.80 4.73
N HIS A 99 27.18 -2.06 6.03
CA HIS A 99 26.23 -1.77 7.10
C HIS A 99 25.70 -0.32 6.99
N PHE A 100 24.38 -0.14 6.96
CA PHE A 100 23.75 1.18 6.91
C PHE A 100 23.51 1.63 8.35
N THR A 101 24.04 2.79 8.72
CA THR A 101 23.84 3.35 10.06
C THR A 101 22.51 4.11 10.16
N GLY A 102 21.96 4.53 9.02
CA GLY A 102 20.68 5.23 8.95
C GLY A 102 20.16 5.39 7.52
N THR A 103 18.99 6.01 7.38
CA THR A 103 18.32 6.24 6.09
C THR A 103 19.17 7.08 5.13
N PHE A 104 19.80 8.15 5.62
CA PHE A 104 20.62 9.05 4.78
C PHE A 104 21.93 8.37 4.32
N ASP A 105 22.59 7.66 5.23
CA ASP A 105 23.77 6.83 4.92
C ASP A 105 23.44 5.75 3.88
N ALA A 106 22.26 5.12 3.99
CA ALA A 106 21.77 4.16 3.01
C ALA A 106 21.54 4.81 1.62
N VAL A 107 20.92 5.99 1.55
CA VAL A 107 20.73 6.72 0.28
C VAL A 107 22.08 7.00 -0.39
N ILE A 108 23.06 7.51 0.36
CA ILE A 108 24.39 7.83 -0.18
C ILE A 108 25.10 6.57 -0.66
N LYS A 109 25.16 5.52 0.17
CA LYS A 109 25.85 4.27 -0.18
C LYS A 109 25.20 3.56 -1.36
N ILE A 110 23.87 3.53 -1.44
CA ILE A 110 23.15 2.94 -2.58
C ILE A 110 23.44 3.74 -3.86
N THR A 111 23.34 5.06 -3.79
CA THR A 111 23.58 5.93 -4.96
C THR A 111 25.02 5.81 -5.46
N ARG A 112 26.00 5.74 -4.55
CA ARG A 112 27.43 5.63 -4.87
C ARG A 112 27.82 4.24 -5.41
N ASN A 113 27.22 3.17 -4.88
CA ASN A 113 27.63 1.80 -5.24
C ASN A 113 26.80 1.19 -6.38
N GLU A 114 25.51 1.51 -6.47
CA GLU A 114 24.57 0.91 -7.44
C GLU A 114 24.07 1.92 -8.49
N GLY A 115 24.33 3.21 -8.27
CA GLY A 115 23.86 4.31 -9.12
C GLY A 115 22.47 4.82 -8.74
N ILE A 116 22.17 6.06 -9.14
CA ILE A 116 20.92 6.78 -8.79
C ILE A 116 19.66 6.04 -9.24
N ARG A 117 19.71 5.33 -10.37
CA ARG A 117 18.57 4.56 -10.92
C ARG A 117 18.19 3.36 -10.04
N SER A 118 19.10 2.88 -9.18
CA SER A 118 18.80 1.75 -8.27
C SER A 118 17.72 2.13 -7.23
N LEU A 119 17.57 3.40 -6.89
CA LEU A 119 16.50 3.87 -5.99
C LEU A 119 15.09 3.64 -6.56
N TRP A 120 14.95 3.45 -7.88
CA TRP A 120 13.69 3.09 -8.53
C TRP A 120 13.61 1.61 -8.95
N SER A 121 14.52 0.77 -8.42
CA SER A 121 14.49 -0.67 -8.66
C SER A 121 13.19 -1.27 -8.09
N GLY A 122 12.34 -1.81 -8.97
CA GLY A 122 11.03 -2.34 -8.61
C GLY A 122 9.86 -1.36 -8.80
N LEU A 123 10.06 -0.21 -9.45
CA LEU A 123 8.98 0.72 -9.81
C LEU A 123 7.92 0.08 -10.73
N SER A 124 8.32 -0.74 -11.70
CA SER A 124 7.37 -1.33 -12.66
C SER A 124 6.33 -2.28 -12.04
N PRO A 125 6.68 -3.30 -11.21
CA PRO A 125 5.67 -4.08 -10.49
C PRO A 125 4.91 -3.23 -9.47
N THR A 126 5.55 -2.16 -8.96
CA THR A 126 4.90 -1.21 -8.05
C THR A 126 3.72 -0.50 -8.71
N MET A 127 3.97 0.15 -9.85
CA MET A 127 2.94 0.86 -10.61
C MET A 127 1.84 -0.08 -11.09
N LEU A 128 2.19 -1.28 -11.58
CA LEU A 128 1.23 -2.27 -12.06
C LEU A 128 0.23 -2.69 -10.98
N SER A 129 0.69 -2.85 -9.73
CA SER A 129 -0.19 -3.15 -8.59
C SER A 129 -0.93 -1.93 -8.05
N ALA A 130 -0.30 -0.75 -8.10
CA ALA A 130 -0.83 0.47 -7.47
C ALA A 130 -2.02 1.06 -8.23
N VAL A 131 -2.01 1.00 -9.57
CA VAL A 131 -3.08 1.58 -10.39
C VAL A 131 -4.42 0.87 -10.16
N PRO A 132 -4.56 -0.46 -10.30
CA PRO A 132 -5.83 -1.13 -10.07
C PRO A 132 -6.33 -0.96 -8.63
N ALA A 133 -5.41 -0.97 -7.66
CA ALA A 133 -5.73 -0.84 -6.25
C ALA A 133 -6.34 0.52 -5.91
N THR A 134 -5.73 1.60 -6.41
CA THR A 134 -6.18 2.97 -6.15
C THR A 134 -7.46 3.30 -6.89
N VAL A 135 -7.59 2.91 -8.16
CA VAL A 135 -8.83 3.06 -8.92
C VAL A 135 -9.99 2.39 -8.19
N PHE A 136 -9.85 1.09 -7.88
CA PHE A 136 -10.94 0.35 -7.25
C PHE A 136 -11.31 0.97 -5.88
N TYR A 137 -10.30 1.38 -5.12
CA TYR A 137 -10.50 2.05 -3.84
C TYR A 137 -11.25 3.38 -3.95
N PHE A 138 -10.84 4.29 -4.86
CA PHE A 138 -11.47 5.60 -4.99
C PHE A 138 -12.86 5.52 -5.60
N THR A 139 -13.08 4.67 -6.60
CA THR A 139 -14.41 4.44 -7.17
C THR A 139 -15.37 3.88 -6.13
N LEU A 140 -14.93 2.88 -5.36
CA LEU A 140 -15.78 2.30 -4.32
C LEU A 140 -16.02 3.30 -3.18
N TYR A 141 -15.00 4.08 -2.80
CA TYR A 141 -15.15 5.15 -1.81
C TYR A 141 -16.18 6.19 -2.25
N ASP A 142 -16.06 6.75 -3.46
CA ASP A 142 -16.97 7.79 -3.95
C ASP A 142 -18.41 7.28 -4.00
N ASN A 143 -18.64 6.07 -4.53
CA ASN A 143 -19.98 5.47 -4.60
C ASN A 143 -20.58 5.23 -3.21
N LEU A 144 -19.80 4.65 -2.29
CA LEU A 144 -20.27 4.40 -0.92
C LEU A 144 -20.47 5.70 -0.16
N HIS A 145 -19.59 6.67 -0.31
CA HIS A 145 -19.66 7.96 0.37
C HIS A 145 -20.89 8.74 -0.08
N SER A 146 -21.18 8.82 -1.38
CA SER A 146 -22.41 9.44 -1.89
C SER A 146 -23.66 8.75 -1.36
N ALA A 147 -23.72 7.41 -1.41
CA ALA A 147 -24.87 6.66 -0.90
C ALA A 147 -25.08 6.80 0.62
N LEU A 148 -23.99 6.84 1.40
CA LEU A 148 -24.05 7.03 2.86
C LEU A 148 -24.44 8.47 3.21
N ARG A 149 -23.96 9.45 2.44
CA ARG A 149 -24.26 10.87 2.64
C ARG A 149 -25.74 11.18 2.40
N GLU A 150 -26.35 10.54 1.40
CA GLU A 150 -27.80 10.63 1.17
C GLU A 150 -28.64 10.03 2.30
N ARG A 151 -28.17 8.94 2.94
CA ARG A 151 -28.92 8.25 4.00
C ARG A 151 -28.72 8.81 5.40
N ILE A 152 -27.51 9.22 5.76
CA ILE A 152 -27.12 9.62 7.12
C ILE A 152 -27.08 11.17 7.25
N GLY A 153 -27.10 11.89 6.13
CA GLY A 153 -27.10 13.35 6.08
C GLY A 153 -25.71 13.97 5.94
N ASN A 154 -25.67 15.15 5.33
CA ASN A 154 -24.44 15.84 4.88
C ASN A 154 -23.41 16.19 5.98
N LYS A 155 -23.81 16.26 7.25
CA LYS A 155 -22.94 16.68 8.37
C LYS A 155 -22.35 15.52 9.17
N SER A 156 -22.65 14.27 8.82
CA SER A 156 -22.20 13.13 9.61
C SER A 156 -20.72 12.78 9.33
N LEU A 157 -19.89 12.87 10.38
CA LEU A 157 -18.49 12.42 10.34
C LEU A 157 -18.37 10.90 10.15
N PHE A 158 -19.44 10.15 10.42
CA PHE A 158 -19.46 8.70 10.26
C PHE A 158 -19.57 8.24 8.81
N ALA A 159 -20.16 9.06 7.92
CA ALA A 159 -20.28 8.73 6.51
C ALA A 159 -18.92 8.51 5.80
N PRO A 160 -17.95 9.46 5.86
CA PRO A 160 -16.63 9.25 5.27
C PRO A 160 -15.84 8.14 5.97
N LEU A 161 -16.02 7.98 7.29
CA LEU A 161 -15.36 6.93 8.06
C LEU A 161 -15.78 5.52 7.60
N LEU A 162 -17.09 5.27 7.50
CA LEU A 162 -17.64 3.99 7.09
C LEU A 162 -17.35 3.71 5.61
N ALA A 163 -17.57 4.70 4.73
CA ALA A 163 -17.25 4.58 3.31
C ALA A 163 -15.76 4.24 3.10
N GLY A 164 -14.88 4.96 3.79
CA GLY A 164 -13.42 4.74 3.76
C GLY A 164 -13.01 3.36 4.29
N SER A 165 -13.69 2.86 5.32
CA SER A 165 -13.42 1.55 5.90
C SER A 165 -13.83 0.41 4.97
N PHE A 166 -15.07 0.45 4.46
CA PHE A 166 -15.58 -0.57 3.53
C PHE A 166 -14.84 -0.56 2.20
N ALA A 167 -14.57 0.63 1.64
CA ALA A 167 -13.81 0.74 0.39
C ALA A 167 -12.41 0.14 0.52
N ARG A 168 -11.74 0.39 1.66
CA ARG A 168 -10.43 -0.19 1.93
C ARG A 168 -10.50 -1.71 2.13
N ALA A 169 -11.52 -2.19 2.85
CA ALA A 169 -11.69 -3.61 3.11
C ALA A 169 -11.82 -4.43 1.82
N SER A 170 -12.67 -3.94 0.92
CA SER A 170 -12.88 -4.56 -0.40
C SER A 170 -11.65 -4.44 -1.30
N SER A 171 -11.03 -3.26 -1.37
CA SER A 171 -9.83 -3.04 -2.22
C SER A 171 -8.68 -3.96 -1.81
N VAL A 172 -8.34 -4.03 -0.52
CA VAL A 172 -7.26 -4.89 -0.02
C VAL A 172 -7.55 -6.36 -0.33
N THR A 173 -8.81 -6.81 -0.22
CA THR A 173 -9.18 -8.22 -0.47
C THR A 173 -8.96 -8.62 -1.93
N ILE A 174 -9.30 -7.74 -2.87
CA ILE A 174 -9.13 -7.96 -4.31
C ILE A 174 -7.65 -7.85 -4.72
N VAL A 175 -6.92 -6.92 -4.11
CA VAL A 175 -5.53 -6.60 -4.48
C VAL A 175 -4.52 -7.51 -3.78
N SER A 176 -4.89 -8.18 -2.68
CA SER A 176 -4.00 -9.04 -1.89
C SER A 176 -3.16 -10.03 -2.72
N PRO A 177 -3.72 -10.74 -3.72
CA PRO A 177 -2.92 -11.62 -4.58
C PRO A 177 -1.85 -10.85 -5.37
N LEU A 178 -2.17 -9.68 -5.93
CA LEU A 178 -1.22 -8.84 -6.67
C LEU A 178 -0.11 -8.30 -5.76
N GLU A 179 -0.45 -7.93 -4.52
CA GLU A 179 0.53 -7.53 -3.51
C GLU A 179 1.47 -8.67 -3.14
N LEU A 180 0.96 -9.90 -3.00
CA LEU A 180 1.79 -11.07 -2.74
C LEU A 180 2.78 -11.32 -3.88
N ILE A 181 2.31 -11.22 -5.13
CA ILE A 181 3.15 -11.38 -6.33
C ILE A 181 4.25 -10.32 -6.34
N ARG A 182 3.88 -9.05 -6.12
CA ARG A 182 4.83 -7.94 -6.06
C ARG A 182 5.88 -8.14 -4.97
N THR A 183 5.45 -8.50 -3.76
CA THR A 183 6.36 -8.67 -2.62
C THR A 183 7.33 -9.84 -2.83
N LYS A 184 6.88 -10.96 -3.44
CA LYS A 184 7.76 -12.05 -3.88
C LYS A 184 8.79 -11.56 -4.90
N MET A 185 8.35 -10.90 -5.98
CA MET A 185 9.25 -10.35 -7.00
C MET A 185 10.29 -9.38 -6.44
N GLN A 186 9.90 -8.52 -5.50
CA GLN A 186 10.81 -7.58 -4.85
C GLN A 186 11.83 -8.32 -3.98
N SER A 187 11.41 -9.36 -3.25
CA SER A 187 12.32 -10.15 -2.42
C SER A 187 13.33 -10.96 -3.22
N GLU A 188 12.96 -11.48 -4.39
CA GLU A 188 13.82 -12.30 -5.26
C GLU A 188 14.80 -11.44 -6.08
N ARG A 189 14.37 -10.26 -6.55
CA ARG A 189 15.27 -9.33 -7.28
C ARG A 189 16.43 -8.81 -6.44
N LEU A 190 16.28 -8.75 -5.12
CA LEU A 190 17.37 -8.42 -4.19
C LEU A 190 18.51 -9.45 -4.24
N SER A 191 18.28 -10.65 -4.77
CA SER A 191 19.26 -11.73 -4.79
C SER A 191 20.06 -11.84 -6.10
N TYR A 192 19.75 -11.07 -7.16
CA TYR A 192 20.33 -11.32 -8.50
C TYR A 192 20.70 -10.09 -9.34
N PHE A 193 20.72 -8.87 -8.80
CA PHE A 193 21.38 -7.74 -9.50
C PHE A 193 22.91 -7.81 -9.38
N GLY A 194 23.47 -9.02 -9.48
CA GLY A 194 24.86 -9.25 -9.82
C GLY A 194 25.01 -9.08 -11.33
N PHE A 195 25.70 -8.01 -11.70
CA PHE A 195 26.25 -7.68 -13.02
C PHE A 195 26.27 -8.83 -14.04
N ASN A 196 25.27 -8.92 -14.93
CA ASN A 196 25.52 -9.37 -16.30
C ASN A 196 24.48 -8.84 -17.30
N LEU A 197 24.98 -8.28 -18.39
CA LEU A 197 24.27 -7.49 -19.39
C LEU A 197 23.57 -8.43 -20.39
N ASN A 198 22.41 -8.99 -20.03
CA ASN A 198 21.53 -9.70 -20.97
C ASN A 198 20.04 -9.53 -20.57
N ILE A 199 19.52 -8.32 -20.82
CA ILE A 199 18.25 -7.81 -20.26
C ILE A 199 16.99 -8.45 -20.89
N LYS A 200 17.04 -8.96 -22.12
CA LYS A 200 15.84 -9.47 -22.82
C LYS A 200 15.48 -10.92 -22.45
N ASN A 201 16.44 -11.83 -22.31
CA ASN A 201 16.18 -13.24 -21.99
C ASN A 201 15.89 -13.49 -20.50
N TYR A 202 16.38 -12.61 -19.60
CA TYR A 202 16.16 -12.72 -18.16
C TYR A 202 14.73 -12.37 -17.71
N LYS A 203 14.07 -11.42 -18.38
CA LYS A 203 12.71 -10.96 -18.02
C LYS A 203 11.65 -12.06 -18.23
N ASN A 204 11.82 -12.89 -19.26
CA ASN A 204 10.91 -14.00 -19.55
C ASN A 204 11.09 -15.17 -18.57
N ASN A 205 12.33 -15.44 -18.13
CA ASN A 205 12.60 -16.50 -17.15
C ASN A 205 12.11 -16.14 -15.75
N SER A 206 12.26 -14.88 -15.31
CA SER A 206 11.80 -14.45 -13.99
C SER A 206 10.26 -14.51 -13.81
N PHE A 207 9.48 -14.16 -14.84
CA PHE A 207 8.02 -14.29 -14.78
C PHE A 207 7.57 -15.76 -14.78
N LYS A 208 8.27 -16.63 -15.53
CA LYS A 208 8.04 -18.08 -15.53
C LYS A 208 8.39 -18.73 -14.18
N GLU A 209 9.44 -18.27 -13.52
CA GLU A 209 9.82 -18.72 -12.17
C GLU A 209 8.80 -18.26 -11.12
N LEU A 210 8.34 -17.01 -11.19
CA LEU A 210 7.31 -16.47 -10.30
C LEU A 210 5.98 -17.22 -10.44
N THR A 211 5.52 -17.45 -11.66
CA THR A 211 4.29 -18.21 -11.94
C THR A 211 4.42 -19.66 -11.49
N SER A 212 5.60 -20.28 -11.67
CA SER A 212 5.90 -21.60 -11.12
C SER A 212 5.88 -21.61 -9.59
N ALA A 213 6.44 -20.59 -8.93
CA ALA A 213 6.44 -20.46 -7.46
C ALA A 213 5.03 -20.26 -6.91
N ILE A 214 4.19 -19.46 -7.58
CA ILE A 214 2.77 -19.28 -7.23
C ILE A 214 2.01 -20.59 -7.43
N SER A 215 2.19 -21.26 -8.56
CA SER A 215 1.57 -22.56 -8.84
C SER A 215 1.94 -23.61 -7.80
N ARG A 216 3.22 -23.68 -7.40
CA ARG A 216 3.69 -24.53 -6.29
C ARG A 216 3.02 -24.16 -4.96
N THR A 217 2.90 -22.87 -4.66
CA THR A 217 2.24 -22.39 -3.43
C THR A 217 0.76 -22.77 -3.41
N ILE A 218 0.05 -22.62 -4.52
CA ILE A 218 -1.37 -22.99 -4.64
C ILE A 218 -1.52 -24.52 -4.52
N ARG A 219 -0.60 -25.30 -5.09
CA ARG A 219 -0.63 -26.77 -5.01
C ARG A 219 -0.30 -27.29 -3.61
N SER A 220 0.55 -26.60 -2.84
CA SER A 220 0.94 -27.03 -1.48
C SER A 220 -0.02 -26.54 -0.39
N ASP A 221 -0.39 -25.25 -0.42
CA ASP A 221 -1.09 -24.55 0.66
C ASP A 221 -2.54 -24.18 0.27
N GLY A 222 -2.95 -24.50 -0.96
CA GLY A 222 -4.27 -24.16 -1.52
C GLY A 222 -4.39 -22.70 -1.94
N TYR A 223 -5.57 -22.33 -2.47
CA TYR A 223 -5.85 -20.96 -2.92
C TYR A 223 -5.79 -19.92 -1.80
N SER A 224 -6.08 -20.32 -0.56
CA SER A 224 -6.04 -19.43 0.62
C SER A 224 -4.64 -18.84 0.88
N ALA A 225 -3.59 -19.47 0.37
CA ALA A 225 -2.22 -19.02 0.50
C ALA A 225 -1.96 -17.66 -0.17
N LEU A 226 -2.77 -17.28 -1.17
CA LEU A 226 -2.69 -15.97 -1.82
C LEU A 226 -3.07 -14.81 -0.89
N TRP A 227 -3.85 -15.09 0.16
CA TRP A 227 -4.25 -14.13 1.19
C TRP A 227 -3.41 -14.25 2.47
N ARG A 228 -2.24 -14.89 2.40
CA ARG A 228 -1.35 -14.99 3.56
C ARG A 228 -0.88 -13.60 3.99
N GLY A 229 -1.24 -13.21 5.21
CA GLY A 229 -0.97 -11.86 5.75
C GLY A 229 -2.09 -10.85 5.55
N TRP A 230 -3.21 -11.24 4.91
CA TRP A 230 -4.39 -10.40 4.69
C TRP A 230 -4.91 -9.77 5.98
N THR A 231 -5.06 -10.55 7.07
CA THR A 231 -5.55 -10.03 8.37
C THR A 231 -4.66 -8.93 8.93
N ALA A 232 -3.34 -9.07 8.80
CA ALA A 232 -2.40 -8.06 9.29
C ALA A 232 -2.45 -6.78 8.42
N THR A 233 -2.74 -6.92 7.12
CA THR A 233 -2.99 -5.78 6.24
C THR A 233 -4.32 -5.10 6.56
N MET A 234 -5.41 -5.84 6.74
CA MET A 234 -6.72 -5.32 7.16
C MET A 234 -6.63 -4.51 8.45
N LEU A 235 -5.97 -5.06 9.48
CA LEU A 235 -5.86 -4.45 10.79
C LEU A 235 -5.16 -3.08 10.75
N ARG A 236 -4.26 -2.89 9.80
CA ARG A 236 -3.56 -1.63 9.59
C ARG A 236 -4.34 -0.67 8.70
N ASP A 237 -4.80 -1.17 7.56
CA ASP A 237 -5.26 -0.34 6.47
C ASP A 237 -6.68 0.20 6.73
N ILE A 238 -7.55 -0.59 7.37
CA ILE A 238 -8.93 -0.16 7.67
C ILE A 238 -8.93 1.01 8.66
N PRO A 239 -8.28 0.93 9.84
CA PRO A 239 -8.26 2.06 10.77
C PRO A 239 -7.58 3.29 10.16
N PHE A 240 -6.54 3.09 9.35
CA PHE A 240 -5.87 4.19 8.67
C PHE A 240 -6.82 4.91 7.71
N SER A 241 -7.52 4.16 6.87
CA SER A 241 -8.48 4.68 5.89
C SER A 241 -9.66 5.39 6.56
N ALA A 242 -10.18 4.82 7.65
CA ALA A 242 -11.28 5.35 8.43
C ALA A 242 -10.96 6.75 8.98
N ILE A 243 -9.83 6.87 9.67
CA ILE A 243 -9.37 8.14 10.26
C ILE A 243 -8.98 9.13 9.17
N TYR A 244 -8.28 8.67 8.13
CA TYR A 244 -7.85 9.50 7.02
C TYR A 244 -9.03 10.23 6.36
N TRP A 245 -10.06 9.50 5.96
CA TRP A 245 -11.22 10.11 5.27
C TRP A 245 -12.08 10.95 6.20
N MET A 246 -12.25 10.55 7.46
CA MET A 246 -12.93 11.36 8.47
C MET A 246 -12.23 12.72 8.64
N CYS A 247 -10.91 12.73 8.83
CA CYS A 247 -10.14 13.96 8.98
C CYS A 247 -10.13 14.77 7.68
N TYR A 248 -9.93 14.11 6.53
CA TYR A 248 -9.89 14.78 5.22
C TYR A 248 -11.19 15.51 4.91
N GLU A 249 -12.34 14.84 5.05
CA GLU A 249 -13.64 15.46 4.75
C GLU A 249 -13.97 16.56 5.76
N SER A 250 -13.59 16.39 7.03
CA SER A 250 -13.74 17.43 8.06
C SER A 250 -12.95 18.69 7.71
N PHE A 251 -11.66 18.54 7.38
CA PHE A 251 -10.82 19.67 6.99
C PHE A 251 -11.31 20.31 5.69
N LYS A 252 -11.68 19.50 4.70
CA LYS A 252 -12.26 20.00 3.44
C LYS A 252 -13.50 20.85 3.69
N GLN A 253 -14.44 20.40 4.52
CA GLN A 253 -15.63 21.18 4.88
C GLN A 253 -15.28 22.46 5.62
N GLN A 254 -14.34 22.43 6.56
CA GLN A 254 -13.87 23.63 7.27
C GLN A 254 -13.24 24.66 6.33
N PHE A 255 -12.40 24.24 5.39
CA PHE A 255 -11.78 25.14 4.42
C PHE A 255 -12.79 25.73 3.43
N ILE A 256 -13.75 24.93 2.97
CA ILE A 256 -14.86 25.38 2.10
C ILE A 256 -15.64 26.52 2.79
N LEU A 257 -16.00 26.32 4.07
CA LEU A 257 -16.71 27.31 4.85
C LEU A 257 -15.86 28.55 5.14
N PHE A 258 -14.58 28.35 5.48
CA PHE A 258 -13.67 29.45 5.82
C PHE A 258 -13.34 30.35 4.63
N LEU A 259 -13.15 29.77 3.44
CA LEU A 259 -12.81 30.51 2.22
C LEU A 259 -14.05 30.98 1.44
N ASN A 260 -15.25 30.53 1.83
CA ASN A 260 -16.52 30.77 1.13
C ASN A 260 -16.45 30.41 -0.37
N VAL A 261 -15.87 29.26 -0.68
CA VAL A 261 -15.72 28.74 -2.06
C VAL A 261 -16.50 27.44 -2.22
N GLU A 262 -17.06 27.19 -3.40
CA GLU A 262 -17.79 25.93 -3.66
C GLU A 262 -16.87 24.69 -3.66
N ARG A 263 -15.60 24.86 -4.03
CA ARG A 263 -14.61 23.79 -4.18
C ARG A 263 -13.22 24.23 -3.73
N ILE A 264 -12.43 23.28 -3.23
CA ILE A 264 -11.04 23.53 -2.82
C ILE A 264 -10.07 23.34 -3.99
N ASN A 265 -9.10 24.24 -4.10
CA ASN A 265 -8.01 24.14 -5.07
C ASN A 265 -7.01 23.05 -4.69
N PHE A 266 -6.16 22.66 -5.64
CA PHE A 266 -5.10 21.65 -5.45
C PHE A 266 -4.29 21.86 -4.16
N THR A 267 -3.88 23.10 -3.86
CA THR A 267 -3.06 23.42 -2.68
C THR A 267 -3.76 23.08 -1.37
N TYR A 268 -5.06 23.39 -1.25
CA TYR A 268 -5.84 23.08 -0.05
C TYR A 268 -6.14 21.58 0.04
N SER A 269 -6.42 20.90 -1.09
CA SER A 269 -6.54 19.44 -1.14
C SER A 269 -5.25 18.75 -0.71
N PHE A 270 -4.11 19.26 -1.17
CA PHE A 270 -2.78 18.78 -0.80
C PHE A 270 -2.53 18.95 0.70
N LEU A 271 -2.84 20.12 1.27
CA LEU A 271 -2.67 20.38 2.70
C LEU A 271 -3.60 19.50 3.55
N CYS A 272 -4.88 19.38 3.17
CA CYS A 272 -5.85 18.51 3.84
C CYS A 272 -5.37 17.06 3.82
N GLY A 273 -4.91 16.57 2.67
CA GLY A 273 -4.36 15.22 2.50
C GLY A 273 -3.11 14.95 3.33
N SER A 274 -2.22 15.95 3.42
CA SER A 274 -1.00 15.88 4.23
C SER A 274 -1.35 15.78 5.72
N LEU A 275 -2.21 16.67 6.22
CA LEU A 275 -2.58 16.74 7.63
C LEU A 275 -3.38 15.51 8.08
N SER A 276 -4.37 15.09 7.28
CA SER A 276 -5.14 13.88 7.57
C SER A 276 -4.26 12.63 7.51
N GLY A 277 -3.35 12.54 6.55
CA GLY A 277 -2.36 11.46 6.44
C GLY A 277 -1.43 11.39 7.64
N ALA A 278 -0.92 12.53 8.10
CA ALA A 278 -0.07 12.61 9.30
C ALA A 278 -0.82 12.12 10.55
N ILE A 279 -2.02 12.65 10.81
CA ILE A 279 -2.86 12.28 11.97
C ILE A 279 -3.18 10.78 11.93
N ALA A 280 -3.68 10.28 10.79
CA ALA A 280 -4.01 8.87 10.63
C ALA A 280 -2.78 7.97 10.85
N SER A 281 -1.60 8.38 10.37
CA SER A 281 -0.36 7.61 10.51
C SER A 281 0.15 7.52 11.96
N ILE A 282 -0.08 8.56 12.77
CA ILE A 282 0.30 8.57 14.19
C ILE A 282 -0.64 7.67 14.98
N ILE A 283 -1.95 7.84 14.79
CA ILE A 283 -2.97 7.08 15.54
C ILE A 283 -2.88 5.58 15.23
N THR A 284 -2.58 5.22 13.99
CA THR A 284 -2.49 3.81 13.57
C THR A 284 -1.10 3.20 13.72
N LEU A 285 -0.16 3.88 14.39
CA LEU A 285 1.20 3.38 14.60
C LEU A 285 1.29 2.08 15.40
N PRO A 286 0.48 1.87 16.45
CA PRO A 286 0.48 0.60 17.15
C PRO A 286 0.18 -0.59 16.23
N PHE A 287 -0.77 -0.45 15.28
CA PHE A 287 -1.11 -1.51 14.34
C PHE A 287 0.01 -1.80 13.34
N ASP A 288 0.74 -0.77 12.89
CA ASP A 288 1.93 -0.91 12.05
C ASP A 288 3.05 -1.68 12.76
N VAL A 289 3.32 -1.34 14.01
CA VAL A 289 4.37 -1.99 14.80
C VAL A 289 4.05 -3.46 15.00
N VAL A 290 2.80 -3.81 15.29
CA VAL A 290 2.41 -5.21 15.45
C VAL A 290 2.55 -5.98 14.13
N LYS A 291 2.13 -5.40 13.00
CA LYS A 291 2.29 -6.02 11.68
C LYS A 291 3.75 -6.26 11.34
N THR A 292 4.61 -5.27 11.57
CA THR A 292 6.05 -5.41 11.27
C THR A 292 6.70 -6.47 12.16
N HIS A 293 6.35 -6.53 13.44
CA HIS A 293 6.78 -7.61 14.33
C HIS A 293 6.32 -8.98 13.84
N GLN A 294 5.05 -9.12 13.44
CA GLN A 294 4.53 -10.38 12.90
C GLN A 294 5.29 -10.81 11.63
N GLN A 295 5.60 -9.87 10.74
CA GLN A 295 6.36 -10.15 9.51
C GLN A 295 7.81 -10.59 9.82
N ILE A 296 8.48 -9.98 10.80
CA ILE A 296 9.83 -10.36 11.23
C ILE A 296 9.82 -11.78 11.81
N THR A 297 8.89 -12.07 12.72
CA THR A 297 8.79 -13.39 13.36
C THR A 297 8.50 -14.49 12.34
N LEU A 298 7.59 -14.24 11.38
CA LEU A 298 7.31 -15.19 10.30
C LEU A 298 8.53 -15.41 9.38
N GLY A 299 9.30 -14.36 9.11
CA GLY A 299 10.55 -14.45 8.36
C GLY A 299 11.59 -15.35 9.05
N GLN A 300 11.76 -15.21 10.36
CA GLN A 300 12.68 -16.03 11.14
C GLN A 300 12.28 -17.51 11.17
N LEU A 301 10.98 -17.80 11.25
CA LEU A 301 10.49 -19.19 11.24
C LEU A 301 10.62 -19.88 9.89
N ASN A 302 10.38 -19.17 8.78
CA ASN A 302 10.62 -19.73 7.45
C ASN A 302 12.10 -20.10 7.26
N ASN A 303 13.02 -19.35 7.85
CA ASN A 303 14.45 -19.67 7.79
C ASN A 303 14.84 -20.86 8.68
N LYS A 304 14.26 -20.99 9.89
CA LYS A 304 14.53 -22.13 10.78
C LYS A 304 14.02 -23.48 10.25
N LYS A 305 13.05 -23.48 9.32
CA LYS A 305 12.60 -24.70 8.63
C LYS A 305 13.69 -25.39 7.78
N ILE A 306 14.82 -24.74 7.53
CA ILE A 306 15.96 -25.38 6.85
C ILE A 306 16.71 -26.34 7.81
N ASN A 307 16.59 -26.19 9.14
CA ASN A 307 17.45 -26.95 10.08
C ASN A 307 16.75 -27.90 11.06
N PHE A 308 15.42 -27.93 11.21
CA PHE A 308 14.79 -28.84 12.16
C PHE A 308 13.42 -29.35 11.71
N GLU A 309 13.38 -30.63 11.34
CA GLU A 309 12.18 -31.37 10.94
C GLU A 309 11.22 -31.66 12.12
N ASN A 310 11.56 -31.28 13.37
CA ASN A 310 10.81 -31.73 14.56
C ASN A 310 10.36 -30.65 15.57
N GLU A 311 10.55 -29.35 15.34
CA GLU A 311 10.00 -28.33 16.25
C GLU A 311 8.71 -27.68 15.72
N ARG A 312 7.60 -27.96 16.43
CA ARG A 312 6.29 -27.34 16.23
C ARG A 312 6.41 -25.82 16.29
N ILE A 313 5.91 -25.15 15.24
CA ILE A 313 5.70 -23.69 15.15
C ILE A 313 5.30 -23.13 16.53
N PRO A 314 6.01 -22.13 17.08
CA PRO A 314 5.73 -21.62 18.42
C PRO A 314 4.25 -21.24 18.55
N LYS A 315 3.60 -21.80 19.59
CA LYS A 315 2.15 -21.70 19.85
C LYS A 315 1.62 -20.26 19.90
N THR A 316 2.51 -19.28 20.08
CA THR A 316 2.24 -17.83 20.11
C THR A 316 1.78 -17.28 18.75
N ILE A 317 2.26 -17.82 17.62
CA ILE A 317 1.92 -17.32 16.27
C ILE A 317 0.60 -17.90 15.77
N LYS A 318 0.25 -19.12 16.21
CA LYS A 318 -1.06 -19.72 15.93
C LYS A 318 -2.22 -18.94 16.59
N LYS A 319 -1.94 -18.06 17.57
CA LYS A 319 -2.94 -17.35 18.36
C LYS A 319 -3.26 -15.93 17.85
N GLY A 320 -2.79 -15.56 16.66
CA GLY A 320 -3.17 -14.30 16.00
C GLY A 320 -2.36 -13.08 16.43
N VAL A 321 -2.93 -11.90 16.20
CA VAL A 321 -2.23 -10.61 16.30
C VAL A 321 -2.20 -10.05 17.74
N PHE A 322 -3.21 -10.38 18.54
CA PHE A 322 -3.37 -9.92 19.93
C PHE A 322 -2.28 -10.39 20.92
N PRO A 323 -1.79 -11.65 20.88
CA PRO A 323 -0.70 -12.09 21.73
C PRO A 323 0.59 -11.30 21.50
N ILE A 324 0.90 -10.97 20.25
CA ILE A 324 2.08 -10.17 19.86
C ILE A 324 1.97 -8.77 20.47
N PHE A 325 0.79 -8.15 20.39
CA PHE A 325 0.52 -6.84 21.01
C PHE A 325 0.73 -6.87 22.52
N LYS A 326 0.21 -7.89 23.22
CA LYS A 326 0.37 -8.04 24.68
C LYS A 326 1.84 -8.29 25.08
N GLU A 327 2.56 -9.08 24.28
CA GLU A 327 3.98 -9.38 24.49
C GLU A 327 4.86 -8.12 24.31
N LEU A 328 4.59 -7.31 23.28
CA LEU A 328 5.27 -6.04 23.04
C LEU A 328 5.14 -5.07 24.21
N ILE A 329 3.91 -4.89 24.71
CA ILE A 329 3.65 -4.02 25.86
C ILE A 329 4.37 -4.55 27.10
N LYS A 330 4.35 -5.87 27.34
CA LYS A 330 4.98 -6.48 28.51
C LYS A 330 6.52 -6.39 28.47
N THR A 331 7.13 -6.48 27.29
CA THR A 331 8.60 -6.55 27.14
C THR A 331 9.27 -5.19 26.97
N LYS A 332 8.66 -4.30 26.16
CA LYS A 332 9.26 -3.01 25.77
C LYS A 332 8.45 -1.78 26.21
N GLY A 333 7.29 -2.00 26.84
CA GLY A 333 6.39 -0.93 27.29
C GLY A 333 5.61 -0.27 26.15
N ILE A 334 4.71 0.66 26.50
CA ILE A 334 3.79 1.27 25.52
C ILE A 334 4.48 2.20 24.52
N LYS A 335 5.62 2.79 24.90
CA LYS A 335 6.43 3.66 24.03
C LYS A 335 6.98 2.91 22.82
N SER A 336 7.16 1.59 22.92
CA SER A 336 7.62 0.77 21.80
C SER A 336 6.62 0.71 20.65
N LEU A 337 5.33 0.94 20.92
CA LEU A 337 4.29 0.96 19.89
C LEU A 337 4.36 2.21 19.00
N PHE A 338 5.08 3.25 19.45
CA PHE A 338 5.24 4.49 18.70
C PHE A 338 6.67 4.70 18.17
N THR A 339 7.51 3.66 18.18
CA THR A 339 8.86 3.74 17.62
C THR A 339 8.79 3.89 16.11
N GLY A 340 9.53 4.87 15.56
CA GLY A 340 9.57 5.11 14.12
C GLY A 340 8.40 5.96 13.59
N TRP A 341 7.73 6.74 14.44
CA TRP A 341 6.65 7.64 14.01
C TRP A 341 7.12 8.71 13.02
N VAL A 342 8.30 9.32 13.24
CA VAL A 342 8.88 10.34 12.34
C VAL A 342 9.06 9.83 10.90
N PRO A 343 9.81 8.73 10.65
CA PRO A 343 9.98 8.24 9.28
C PRO A 343 8.66 7.74 8.67
N ARG A 344 7.67 7.36 9.48
CA ARG A 344 6.33 7.04 8.98
C ARG A 344 5.61 8.30 8.48
N VAL A 345 5.51 9.34 9.31
CA VAL A 345 4.82 10.60 8.95
C VAL A 345 5.50 11.24 7.74
N ALA A 346 6.84 11.32 7.74
CA ALA A 346 7.63 11.89 6.65
C ALA A 346 7.40 11.20 5.30
N ARG A 347 7.00 9.92 5.31
CA ARG A 347 6.65 9.18 4.10
C ARG A 347 5.16 9.30 3.76
N VAL A 348 4.28 9.12 4.75
CA VAL A 348 2.84 8.97 4.52
C VAL A 348 2.18 10.31 4.18
N ALA A 349 2.57 11.40 4.86
CA ALA A 349 1.94 12.70 4.65
C ALA A 349 2.14 13.22 3.20
N PRO A 350 3.36 13.23 2.61
CA PRO A 350 3.53 13.62 1.22
C PRO A 350 2.83 12.67 0.24
N ALA A 351 2.87 11.36 0.51
CA ALA A 351 2.22 10.37 -0.35
C ALA A 351 0.70 10.59 -0.43
N CYS A 352 0.05 10.82 0.71
CA CYS A 352 -1.37 11.13 0.77
C CYS A 352 -1.68 12.48 0.09
N ALA A 353 -0.86 13.50 0.32
CA ALA A 353 -1.02 14.84 -0.25
C ALA A 353 -0.97 14.83 -1.78
N ILE A 354 0.02 14.16 -2.37
CA ILE A 354 0.15 14.01 -3.83
C ILE A 354 -1.03 13.22 -4.38
N MET A 355 -1.34 12.08 -3.77
CA MET A 355 -2.41 11.20 -4.23
C MET A 355 -3.76 11.93 -4.27
N ILE A 356 -4.17 12.57 -3.17
CA ILE A 356 -5.48 13.24 -3.11
C ILE A 356 -5.49 14.57 -3.85
N GLY A 357 -4.38 15.33 -3.81
CA GLY A 357 -4.25 16.58 -4.55
C GLY A 357 -4.41 16.34 -6.04
N SER A 358 -3.71 15.36 -6.60
CA SER A 358 -3.87 14.96 -8.00
C SER A 358 -5.30 14.45 -8.26
N TYR A 359 -5.84 13.60 -7.39
CA TYR A 359 -7.20 13.08 -7.55
C TYR A 359 -8.24 14.19 -7.68
N GLU A 360 -8.28 15.15 -6.75
CA GLU A 360 -9.26 16.25 -6.74
C GLU A 360 -9.05 17.23 -7.90
N HIS A 361 -7.79 17.49 -8.27
CA HIS A 361 -7.48 18.36 -9.41
C HIS A 361 -8.02 17.77 -10.72
N PHE A 362 -7.69 16.51 -11.00
CA PHE A 362 -8.20 15.83 -12.20
C PHE A 362 -9.71 15.60 -12.12
N LYS A 363 -10.25 15.33 -10.93
CA LYS A 363 -11.70 15.23 -10.72
C LYS A 363 -12.41 16.51 -11.17
N THR A 364 -11.89 17.66 -10.75
CA THR A 364 -12.41 18.97 -11.12
C THR A 364 -12.26 19.22 -12.62
N PHE A 365 -11.08 18.98 -13.18
CA PHE A 365 -10.80 19.15 -14.62
C PHE A 365 -11.75 18.36 -15.52
N PHE A 366 -12.00 17.08 -15.23
CA PHE A 366 -12.94 16.27 -16.01
C PHE A 366 -14.40 16.67 -15.78
N ALA A 367 -14.77 17.08 -14.57
CA ALA A 367 -16.11 17.56 -14.29
C ALA A 367 -16.43 18.84 -15.07
N ASP A 368 -15.47 19.77 -15.15
CA ASP A 368 -15.64 21.04 -15.86
C ASP A 368 -15.71 20.81 -17.38
N LYS A 369 -14.83 19.95 -17.93
CA LYS A 369 -14.87 19.55 -19.34
C LYS A 369 -16.16 18.81 -19.72
N ASN A 370 -16.71 17.98 -18.83
CA ASN A 370 -17.98 17.31 -19.07
C ASN A 370 -19.16 18.32 -19.09
N LYS A 371 -19.11 19.37 -18.26
CA LYS A 371 -20.12 20.44 -18.29
C LYS A 371 -20.06 21.24 -19.59
N GLU A 372 -18.87 21.63 -20.02
CA GLU A 372 -18.65 22.34 -21.30
C GLU A 372 -19.22 21.53 -22.48
N ASN A 373 -18.87 20.25 -22.58
CA ASN A 373 -19.38 19.36 -23.64
C ASN A 373 -20.92 19.16 -23.59
N ILE A 374 -21.56 19.31 -22.43
CA ILE A 374 -23.02 19.25 -22.31
C ILE A 374 -23.64 20.54 -22.82
N ILE A 375 -23.07 21.69 -22.47
CA ILE A 375 -23.53 23.01 -22.94
C ILE A 375 -23.42 23.07 -24.48
N GLU A 376 -22.29 22.66 -25.05
CA GLU A 376 -22.07 22.58 -26.51
C GLU A 376 -23.00 21.61 -27.26
N ARG A 377 -23.66 20.68 -26.56
CA ARG A 377 -24.63 19.75 -27.17
C ARG A 377 -26.08 20.22 -27.05
N VAL A 378 -26.33 21.19 -26.18
CA VAL A 378 -27.66 21.74 -25.91
C VAL A 378 -27.87 23.04 -26.70
N GLU A 379 -26.80 23.79 -26.95
CA GLU A 379 -26.71 24.83 -27.99
C GLU A 379 -26.59 24.22 -29.38
#